data_AF-A0A7W0WW50-F1
#
_entry.id   AF-A0A7W0WW50-F1
#
_cell.length_a   1.000
_cell.length_b   1.000
_cell.length_c   1.000
_cell.angle_alpha   90.00
_cell.angle_beta   90.00
_cell.angle_gamma   90.00
#
_symmetry.space_group_name_H-M   'P 1'
#
loop_
_entity.id
_entity.type
_entity.pdbx_description
1 polymer ?
#
loop_
_entity_poly.entity_id
_entity_poly.type
_entity_poly.pdbx_seq_one_letter_code
_entity_poly.pdbx_strand_id
1 'polypeptide(L)'
;MASPIPHNWDVPQIFRDRFGTRAGRQRVMHADGHLLIVLHEVSNPDDPDTLDAKVYWRKPDGTWKSQGSGATNIAALRAHVETFVAAIDALEHKAAKATRAKDWFEIMHRAAPLHRMVRNQSATLAEARDLVKGDKELIGVRDTAQETERSIELINHHARAGLDYTIAANAEASAKGTE
;
A
#
# COMPACT_ATOMS: atom_id res chain seq x y z
N MET A 1 -8.01 12.37 22.16
CA MET A 1 -8.18 11.77 20.82
C MET A 1 -8.46 10.30 20.99
N ALA A 2 -9.37 9.74 20.21
CA ALA A 2 -9.74 8.33 20.33
C ALA A 2 -8.56 7.42 19.93
N SER A 3 -8.40 6.29 20.63
CA SER A 3 -7.44 5.26 20.25
C SER A 3 -7.76 4.78 18.82
N PRO A 4 -6.75 4.51 17.97
CA PRO A 4 -7.00 3.93 16.64
C PRO A 4 -7.71 2.57 16.69
N ILE A 5 -7.64 1.84 17.82
CA ILE A 5 -8.39 0.60 18.00
C ILE A 5 -9.80 0.91 18.54
N PRO A 6 -10.86 0.45 17.87
CA PRO A 6 -12.23 0.57 18.39
C PRO A 6 -12.38 0.07 19.83
N HIS A 7 -13.14 0.79 20.65
CA HIS A 7 -13.33 0.47 22.08
C HIS A 7 -14.09 -0.85 22.31
N ASN A 8 -14.96 -1.24 21.38
CA ASN A 8 -15.74 -2.48 21.42
C ASN A 8 -14.96 -3.71 20.91
N TRP A 9 -13.64 -3.61 20.78
CA TRP A 9 -12.79 -4.73 20.39
C TRP A 9 -12.06 -5.29 21.62
N ASP A 10 -12.26 -6.57 21.88
CA ASP A 10 -11.61 -7.32 22.96
C ASP A 10 -10.21 -7.78 22.56
N VAL A 11 -9.37 -6.83 22.14
CA VAL A 11 -7.95 -7.07 21.84
C VAL A 11 -7.12 -7.15 23.13
N PRO A 12 -5.99 -7.88 23.13
CA PRO A 12 -5.04 -7.87 24.24
C PRO A 12 -4.63 -6.44 24.64
N GLN A 13 -4.54 -6.18 25.95
CA GLN A 13 -4.21 -4.84 26.47
C GLN A 13 -2.84 -4.34 25.95
N ILE A 14 -1.88 -5.26 25.78
CA ILE A 14 -0.56 -4.98 25.20
C ILE A 14 -0.66 -4.33 23.80
N PHE A 15 -1.73 -4.56 23.02
CA PHE A 15 -1.91 -3.86 21.75
C PHE A 15 -2.31 -2.41 21.98
N ARG A 16 -3.22 -2.13 22.91
CA ARG A 16 -3.66 -0.77 23.24
C ARG A 16 -2.52 0.06 23.79
N ASP A 17 -1.69 -0.52 24.66
CA ASP A 17 -0.54 0.16 25.28
C ASP A 17 0.54 0.56 24.26
N ARG A 18 0.57 -0.10 23.10
CA ARG A 18 1.49 0.20 21.99
C ARG A 18 0.95 1.25 21.00
N PHE A 19 -0.25 1.79 21.20
CA PHE A 19 -0.75 2.92 20.43
C PHE A 19 -0.61 4.23 21.20
N GLY A 20 -0.05 5.23 20.54
CA GLY A 20 -0.09 6.63 21.00
C GLY A 20 -1.35 7.33 20.48
N THR A 21 -1.23 8.64 20.20
CA THR A 21 -2.30 9.46 19.64
C THR A 21 -2.58 9.20 18.15
N ARG A 22 -1.67 8.51 17.45
CA ARG A 22 -1.78 8.13 16.04
C ARG A 22 -1.48 6.64 15.87
N ALA A 23 -1.98 6.04 14.78
CA ALA A 23 -1.71 4.65 14.45
C ALA A 23 -0.20 4.38 14.22
N GLY A 24 0.50 5.34 13.63
CA GLY A 24 1.95 5.26 13.36
C GLY A 24 2.26 4.49 12.09
N ARG A 25 3.41 3.79 12.07
CA ARG A 25 3.85 2.98 10.92
C ARG A 25 2.94 1.77 10.69
N GLN A 26 2.89 1.31 9.45
CA GLN A 26 2.34 -0.01 9.12
C GLN A 26 3.11 -1.08 9.88
N ARG A 27 2.39 -1.96 10.57
CA ARG A 27 2.98 -2.99 11.44
C ARG A 27 1.95 -4.05 11.78
N VAL A 28 2.45 -5.19 12.24
CA VAL A 28 1.65 -6.21 12.88
C VAL A 28 2.00 -6.33 14.37
N MET A 29 1.01 -6.76 15.15
CA MET A 29 1.19 -7.15 16.55
C MET A 29 0.51 -8.49 16.77
N HIS A 30 1.17 -9.37 17.52
CA HIS A 30 0.67 -10.71 17.80
C HIS A 30 0.86 -11.04 19.28
N ALA A 31 -0.20 -11.51 19.93
CA ALA A 31 -0.22 -11.91 21.34
C ALA A 31 -1.43 -12.81 21.58
N ASP A 32 -1.26 -13.89 22.35
CA ASP A 32 -2.34 -14.81 22.76
C ASP A 32 -3.19 -15.36 21.59
N GLY A 33 -2.57 -15.56 20.42
CA GLY A 33 -3.26 -15.98 19.19
C GLY A 33 -4.07 -14.89 18.47
N HIS A 34 -4.13 -13.68 19.04
CA HIS A 34 -4.65 -12.50 18.36
C HIS A 34 -3.60 -11.91 17.43
N LEU A 35 -4.05 -11.41 16.28
CA LEU A 35 -3.22 -10.69 15.32
C LEU A 35 -3.87 -9.34 15.01
N LEU A 36 -3.15 -8.25 15.17
CA LEU A 36 -3.60 -6.91 14.82
C LEU A 36 -2.68 -6.34 13.73
N ILE A 37 -3.26 -6.02 12.58
CA ILE A 37 -2.57 -5.46 11.42
C ILE A 37 -2.96 -4.00 11.29
N VAL A 38 -1.97 -3.13 11.17
CA VAL A 38 -2.12 -1.68 10.92
C VAL A 38 -1.60 -1.40 9.52
N LEU A 39 -2.44 -0.88 8.64
CA LEU A 39 -2.08 -0.50 7.27
C LEU A 39 -2.45 0.96 7.02
N HIS A 40 -1.71 1.60 6.12
CA HIS A 40 -2.07 2.93 5.62
C HIS A 40 -3.09 2.80 4.49
N GLU A 41 -4.01 3.74 4.41
CA GLU A 41 -4.89 3.90 3.24
C GLU A 41 -4.12 4.56 2.11
N VAL A 42 -4.53 4.35 0.85
CA VAL A 42 -3.93 5.05 -0.30
C VAL A 42 -4.00 6.55 -0.07
N SER A 43 -2.84 7.23 -0.10
CA SER A 43 -2.76 8.66 0.15
C SER A 43 -3.43 9.45 -0.97
N ASN A 44 -3.96 10.63 -0.64
CA ASN A 44 -4.39 11.58 -1.66
C ASN A 44 -3.16 11.97 -2.52
N PRO A 45 -3.22 11.84 -3.86
CA PRO A 45 -2.11 12.26 -4.72
C PRO A 45 -1.73 13.74 -4.58
N ASP A 46 -2.68 14.60 -4.19
CA ASP A 46 -2.47 16.04 -3.98
C ASP A 46 -1.98 16.37 -2.56
N ASP A 47 -2.05 15.40 -1.64
CA ASP A 47 -1.54 15.50 -0.27
C ASP A 47 -0.92 14.15 0.18
N PRO A 48 0.25 13.77 -0.38
CA PRO A 48 0.83 12.44 -0.20
C PRO A 48 1.46 12.21 1.19
N ASP A 49 1.58 13.26 2.00
CA ASP A 49 2.19 13.19 3.34
C ASP A 49 1.16 12.95 4.44
N THR A 50 -0.13 13.18 4.16
CA THR A 50 -1.23 12.83 5.06
C THR A 50 -1.59 11.36 4.89
N LEU A 51 -1.34 10.57 5.94
CA LEU A 51 -1.55 9.13 5.95
C LEU A 51 -2.59 8.73 7.00
N ASP A 52 -3.76 8.35 6.52
CA ASP A 52 -4.77 7.66 7.32
C ASP A 52 -4.42 6.18 7.46
N ALA A 53 -4.85 5.58 8.58
CA ALA A 53 -4.57 4.19 8.87
C ALA A 53 -5.85 3.43 9.24
N LYS A 54 -5.91 2.18 8.78
CA LYS A 54 -6.93 1.21 9.16
C LYS A 54 -6.33 0.07 9.95
N VAL A 55 -7.09 -0.40 10.94
CA VAL A 55 -6.73 -1.57 11.73
C VAL A 55 -7.63 -2.77 11.42
N TYR A 56 -7.00 -3.94 11.37
CA TYR A 56 -7.61 -5.24 11.10
C TYR A 56 -7.22 -6.20 12.20
N TRP A 57 -8.19 -6.83 12.83
CA TRP A 57 -7.98 -7.74 13.94
C TRP A 57 -8.47 -9.13 13.58
N ARG A 58 -7.57 -10.11 13.62
CA ARG A 58 -7.90 -11.52 13.63
C ARG A 58 -7.89 -12.04 15.06
N LYS A 59 -8.98 -12.68 15.45
CA LYS A 59 -9.15 -13.36 16.74
C LYS A 59 -8.43 -14.72 16.75
N PRO A 60 -8.21 -15.32 17.93
CA PRO A 60 -7.65 -16.67 18.05
C PRO A 60 -8.48 -17.72 17.31
N ASP A 61 -9.81 -17.56 17.30
CA ASP A 61 -10.75 -18.44 16.59
C ASP A 61 -10.72 -18.30 15.06
N GLY A 62 -9.94 -17.36 14.51
CA GLY A 62 -9.83 -17.10 13.08
C GLY A 62 -10.84 -16.08 12.53
N THR A 63 -11.78 -15.62 13.34
CA THR A 63 -12.71 -14.55 12.96
C THR A 63 -11.98 -13.24 12.78
N TRP A 64 -12.37 -12.48 11.76
CA TRP A 64 -11.82 -11.15 11.48
C TRP A 64 -12.73 -10.04 11.96
N LYS A 65 -12.15 -8.89 12.32
CA LYS A 65 -12.84 -7.62 12.51
C LYS A 65 -12.03 -6.53 11.82
N SER A 66 -12.71 -5.55 11.23
CA SER A 66 -12.05 -4.46 10.50
C SER A 66 -12.65 -3.13 10.92
N GLN A 67 -11.81 -2.11 11.09
CA GLN A 67 -12.28 -0.78 11.44
C GLN A 67 -13.24 -0.26 10.35
N GLY A 68 -14.42 0.20 10.75
CA GLY A 68 -15.43 0.73 9.83
C GLY A 68 -16.22 -0.32 9.04
N SER A 69 -16.09 -1.62 9.36
CA SER A 69 -16.87 -2.69 8.73
C SER A 69 -17.48 -3.64 9.76
N GLY A 70 -18.71 -4.10 9.48
CA GLY A 70 -19.38 -5.16 10.25
C GLY A 70 -19.01 -6.58 9.82
N ALA A 71 -18.20 -6.72 8.75
CA ALA A 71 -17.80 -8.03 8.25
C ALA A 71 -16.94 -8.78 9.28
N THR A 72 -17.22 -10.09 9.42
CA THR A 72 -16.52 -10.99 10.35
C THR A 72 -15.47 -11.87 9.66
N ASN A 73 -15.15 -11.56 8.40
CA ASN A 73 -14.22 -12.29 7.55
C ASN A 73 -13.12 -11.35 7.01
N ILE A 74 -12.15 -11.91 6.29
CA ILE A 74 -10.99 -11.16 5.77
C ILE A 74 -11.35 -10.16 4.65
N ALA A 75 -12.60 -10.12 4.17
CA ALA A 75 -12.95 -9.43 2.93
C ALA A 75 -12.64 -7.92 2.97
N ALA A 76 -12.77 -7.27 4.12
CA ALA A 76 -12.44 -5.85 4.27
C ALA A 76 -10.93 -5.57 4.21
N LEU A 77 -10.08 -6.51 4.66
CA LEU A 77 -8.63 -6.43 4.48
C LEU A 77 -8.26 -6.66 3.00
N ARG A 78 -8.90 -7.62 2.34
CA ARG A 78 -8.72 -7.85 0.91
C ARG A 78 -9.09 -6.61 0.10
N ALA A 79 -10.29 -6.06 0.33
CA ALA A 79 -10.76 -4.85 -0.34
C ALA A 79 -9.83 -3.65 -0.13
N HIS A 80 -9.16 -3.55 1.03
CA HIS A 80 -8.13 -2.54 1.26
C HIS A 80 -6.94 -2.69 0.33
N VAL A 81 -6.39 -3.90 0.19
CA VAL A 81 -5.28 -4.16 -0.75
C VAL A 81 -5.70 -3.90 -2.19
N GLU A 82 -6.94 -4.24 -2.57
CA GLU A 82 -7.50 -3.93 -3.90
C GLU A 82 -7.54 -2.41 -4.20
N THR A 83 -7.61 -1.53 -3.19
CA THR A 83 -7.49 -0.08 -3.44
C THR A 83 -6.11 0.31 -3.95
N PHE A 84 -5.05 -0.40 -3.53
CA PHE A 84 -3.70 -0.19 -4.03
C PHE A 84 -3.54 -0.76 -5.44
N VAL A 85 -4.15 -1.92 -5.72
CA VAL A 85 -4.22 -2.49 -7.09
C VAL A 85 -4.80 -1.45 -8.05
N ALA A 86 -5.98 -0.91 -7.75
CA ALA A 86 -6.63 0.08 -8.60
C ALA A 86 -5.79 1.36 -8.79
N ALA A 87 -5.08 1.82 -7.74
CA ALA A 87 -4.20 2.98 -7.84
C ALA A 87 -2.98 2.72 -8.74
N ILE A 88 -2.43 1.50 -8.70
CA ILE A 88 -1.30 1.08 -9.53
C ILE A 88 -1.74 0.90 -10.99
N ASP A 89 -2.87 0.24 -11.23
CA ASP A 89 -3.45 0.06 -12.56
C ASP A 89 -3.69 1.41 -13.25
N ALA A 90 -4.17 2.41 -12.49
CA ALA A 90 -4.33 3.77 -13.00
C ALA A 90 -3.00 4.42 -13.42
N LEU A 91 -1.90 4.16 -12.71
CA LEU A 91 -0.56 4.61 -13.09
C LEU A 91 -0.04 3.86 -14.31
N GLU A 92 -0.26 2.56 -14.40
CA GLU A 92 0.11 1.75 -15.56
C GLU A 92 -0.60 2.24 -16.84
N HIS A 93 -1.90 2.51 -16.74
CA HIS A 93 -2.66 3.09 -17.85
C HIS A 93 -2.17 4.47 -18.27
N LYS A 94 -1.66 5.29 -17.33
CA LYS A 94 -1.01 6.57 -17.67
C LYS A 94 0.34 6.34 -18.35
N ALA A 95 1.15 5.41 -17.84
CA ALA A 95 2.45 5.08 -18.41
C ALA A 95 2.34 4.56 -19.84
N ALA A 96 1.35 3.74 -20.15
CA ALA A 96 1.10 3.24 -21.50
C ALA A 96 0.79 4.33 -22.54
N LYS A 97 0.39 5.54 -22.10
CA LYS A 97 0.01 6.67 -22.97
C LYS A 97 1.01 7.81 -22.93
N ALA A 98 2.04 7.73 -22.10
CA ALA A 98 3.00 8.80 -21.92
C ALA A 98 3.94 8.91 -23.12
N THR A 99 4.10 10.13 -23.62
CA THR A 99 4.97 10.41 -24.78
C THR A 99 5.88 11.61 -24.56
N ARG A 100 5.60 12.44 -23.55
CA ARG A 100 6.35 13.65 -23.24
C ARG A 100 7.01 13.53 -21.87
N ALA A 101 8.11 14.26 -21.69
CA ALA A 101 8.84 14.33 -20.42
C ALA A 101 7.93 14.69 -19.22
N LYS A 102 6.96 15.59 -19.43
CA LYS A 102 5.98 15.98 -18.41
C LYS A 102 5.10 14.80 -17.97
N ASP A 103 4.70 13.94 -18.90
CA ASP A 103 3.84 12.79 -18.62
C ASP A 103 4.60 11.79 -17.73
N TRP A 104 5.87 11.51 -18.06
CA TRP A 104 6.75 10.67 -17.25
C TRP A 104 7.01 11.24 -15.86
N PHE A 105 7.25 12.55 -15.76
CA PHE A 105 7.46 13.21 -14.48
C PHE A 105 6.24 13.11 -13.57
N GLU A 106 5.03 13.30 -14.10
CA GLU A 106 3.79 13.13 -13.33
C GLU A 106 3.65 11.70 -12.79
N ILE A 107 3.98 10.69 -13.61
CA ILE A 107 3.93 9.29 -13.19
C ILE A 107 4.93 9.03 -12.05
N MET A 108 6.20 9.44 -12.21
CA MET A 108 7.21 9.26 -11.15
C MET A 108 6.82 9.94 -9.84
N HIS A 109 6.29 11.17 -9.93
CA HIS A 109 5.89 11.94 -8.76
C HIS A 109 4.77 11.23 -7.96
N ARG A 110 3.81 10.62 -8.66
CA ARG A 110 2.73 9.85 -8.02
C ARG A 110 3.17 8.46 -7.56
N ALA A 111 4.05 7.80 -8.33
CA ALA A 111 4.49 6.44 -8.05
C ALA A 111 5.43 6.34 -6.84
N ALA A 112 6.24 7.36 -6.57
CA ALA A 112 7.19 7.37 -5.45
C ALA A 112 6.54 7.22 -4.05
N PRO A 113 5.55 8.05 -3.63
CA PRO A 113 4.90 7.87 -2.34
C PRO A 113 4.12 6.54 -2.27
N LEU A 114 3.45 6.16 -3.36
CA LEU A 114 2.69 4.91 -3.43
C LEU A 114 3.61 3.69 -3.25
N HIS A 115 4.77 3.67 -3.91
CA HIS A 115 5.76 2.61 -3.77
C HIS A 115 6.21 2.41 -2.32
N ARG A 116 6.49 3.51 -1.60
CA ARG A 116 6.84 3.46 -0.18
C ARG A 116 5.72 2.82 0.66
N MET A 117 4.47 3.11 0.35
CA MET A 117 3.32 2.57 1.09
C MET A 117 3.12 1.08 0.80
N VAL A 118 3.18 0.68 -0.47
CA VAL A 118 2.99 -0.70 -0.90
C VAL A 118 4.11 -1.60 -0.38
N ARG A 119 5.37 -1.15 -0.42
CA ARG A 119 6.50 -1.89 0.17
C ARG A 119 6.30 -2.17 1.66
N ASN A 120 5.85 -1.17 2.41
CA ASN A 120 5.58 -1.34 3.85
C ASN A 120 4.34 -2.22 4.10
N GLN A 121 3.32 -2.15 3.24
CA GLN A 121 2.14 -3.01 3.29
C GLN A 121 2.50 -4.47 3.02
N SER A 122 3.24 -4.74 1.95
CA SER A 122 3.77 -6.05 1.58
C SER A 122 4.58 -6.68 2.72
N ALA A 123 5.54 -5.94 3.28
CA ALA A 123 6.32 -6.41 4.43
C ALA A 123 5.45 -6.70 5.67
N THR A 124 4.47 -5.84 5.96
CA THR A 124 3.55 -6.03 7.09
C THR A 124 2.68 -7.28 6.93
N LEU A 125 2.18 -7.53 5.71
CA LEU A 125 1.35 -8.70 5.41
C LEU A 125 2.16 -10.00 5.34
N ALA A 126 3.43 -9.93 4.94
CA ALA A 126 4.37 -11.04 5.04
C ALA A 126 4.61 -11.43 6.51
N GLU A 127 4.93 -10.45 7.37
CA GLU A 127 5.12 -10.68 8.81
C GLU A 127 3.84 -11.24 9.46
N ALA A 128 2.66 -10.69 9.10
CA ALA A 128 1.38 -11.19 9.56
C ALA A 128 1.17 -12.67 9.20
N ARG A 129 1.50 -13.06 7.97
CA ARG A 129 1.37 -14.44 7.49
C ARG A 129 2.34 -15.40 8.19
N ASP A 130 3.52 -14.93 8.58
CA ASP A 130 4.50 -15.73 9.34
C ASP A 130 4.06 -15.97 10.78
N LEU A 131 3.37 -15.01 11.39
CA LEU A 131 2.85 -15.11 12.75
C LEU A 131 1.64 -16.05 12.87
N VAL A 132 0.78 -16.12 11.85
CA VAL A 132 -0.42 -16.98 11.83
C VAL A 132 -0.42 -17.96 10.66
N LYS A 133 0.54 -18.90 10.65
CA LYS A 133 0.78 -19.79 9.49
C LYS A 133 -0.40 -20.65 9.05
N GLY A 134 -1.34 -20.92 9.96
CA GLY A 134 -2.54 -21.71 9.69
C GLY A 134 -3.64 -20.97 8.94
N ASP A 135 -3.59 -19.64 8.88
CA ASP A 135 -4.60 -18.85 8.17
C ASP A 135 -4.29 -18.81 6.67
N LYS A 136 -5.03 -19.61 5.91
CA LYS A 136 -4.90 -19.70 4.45
C LYS A 136 -5.49 -18.49 3.74
N GLU A 137 -6.43 -17.78 4.33
CA GLU A 137 -7.07 -16.63 3.69
C GLU A 137 -6.09 -15.46 3.54
N LEU A 138 -5.13 -15.34 4.48
CA LEU A 138 -4.04 -14.36 4.41
C LEU A 138 -3.06 -14.58 3.26
N ILE A 139 -3.00 -15.81 2.71
CA ILE A 139 -2.08 -16.12 1.60
C ILE A 139 -2.39 -15.24 0.40
N GLY A 140 -3.65 -15.24 -0.06
CA GLY A 140 -4.04 -14.46 -1.24
C GLY A 140 -3.88 -12.96 -1.02
N VAL A 141 -4.25 -12.43 0.14
CA VAL A 141 -4.08 -11.00 0.47
C VAL A 141 -2.59 -10.60 0.43
N ARG A 142 -1.71 -11.45 0.98
CA ARG A 142 -0.26 -11.21 0.98
C ARG A 142 0.34 -11.34 -0.42
N ASP A 143 -0.11 -12.31 -1.21
CA ASP A 143 0.36 -12.49 -2.59
C ASP A 143 0.00 -11.26 -3.44
N THR A 144 -1.24 -10.77 -3.37
CA THR A 144 -1.65 -9.53 -4.06
C THR A 144 -0.83 -8.31 -3.60
N ALA A 145 -0.50 -8.20 -2.31
CA ALA A 145 0.35 -7.13 -1.82
C ALA A 145 1.80 -7.20 -2.36
N GLN A 146 2.34 -8.41 -2.56
CA GLN A 146 3.67 -8.60 -3.16
C GLN A 146 3.66 -8.35 -4.67
N GLU A 147 2.58 -8.73 -5.35
CA GLU A 147 2.40 -8.44 -6.77
C GLU A 147 2.30 -6.93 -7.02
N THR A 148 1.51 -6.22 -6.21
CA THR A 148 1.42 -4.75 -6.29
C THR A 148 2.75 -4.07 -6.00
N GLU A 149 3.53 -4.55 -5.02
CA GLU A 149 4.88 -4.03 -4.75
C GLU A 149 5.78 -4.13 -5.99
N ARG A 150 5.76 -5.29 -6.65
CA ARG A 150 6.52 -5.51 -7.88
C ARG A 150 6.03 -4.61 -9.02
N SER A 151 4.71 -4.48 -9.20
CA SER A 151 4.14 -3.66 -10.27
C SER A 151 4.54 -2.20 -10.14
N ILE A 152 4.46 -1.61 -8.94
CA ILE A 152 4.84 -0.20 -8.75
C ILE A 152 6.36 0.02 -8.86
N GLU A 153 7.18 -0.97 -8.52
CA GLU A 153 8.63 -0.95 -8.78
C GLU A 153 8.91 -0.89 -10.29
N LEU A 154 8.25 -1.75 -11.08
CA LEU A 154 8.38 -1.77 -12.55
C LEU A 154 7.91 -0.44 -13.18
N ILE A 155 6.79 0.13 -12.72
CA ILE A 155 6.30 1.43 -13.19
C ILE A 155 7.32 2.53 -12.93
N ASN A 156 7.95 2.56 -11.75
CA ASN A 156 8.99 3.55 -11.44
C ASN A 156 10.19 3.41 -12.39
N HIS A 157 10.64 2.18 -12.66
CA HIS A 157 11.71 1.94 -13.61
C HIS A 157 11.35 2.34 -15.05
N HIS A 158 10.16 1.97 -15.52
CA HIS A 158 9.67 2.33 -16.85
C HIS A 158 9.52 3.84 -17.01
N ALA A 159 8.96 4.53 -16.02
CA ALA A 159 8.80 5.98 -16.08
C ALA A 159 10.16 6.71 -16.13
N ARG A 160 11.16 6.20 -15.40
CA ARG A 160 12.51 6.75 -15.46
C ARG A 160 13.15 6.55 -16.84
N ALA A 161 13.11 5.32 -17.37
CA ALA A 161 13.64 5.01 -18.68
C ALA A 161 12.93 5.81 -19.80
N GLY A 162 11.61 5.94 -19.72
CA GLY A 162 10.81 6.75 -20.64
C GLY A 162 11.21 8.22 -20.62
N LEU A 163 11.45 8.80 -19.44
CA LEU A 163 11.93 10.17 -19.32
C LEU A 163 13.32 10.35 -19.95
N ASP A 164 14.26 9.46 -19.62
CA ASP A 164 15.63 9.53 -20.12
C ASP A 164 15.65 9.43 -21.67
N TYR A 165 14.84 8.54 -22.24
CA TYR A 165 14.64 8.43 -23.69
C TYR A 165 14.07 9.72 -24.29
N THR A 166 12.98 10.27 -23.73
CA THR A 166 12.36 11.49 -24.25
C THR A 166 13.30 12.69 -24.21
N ILE A 167 14.14 12.81 -23.18
CA ILE A 167 15.17 13.86 -23.08
C ILE A 167 16.18 13.71 -24.22
N ALA A 168 16.71 12.51 -24.44
CA ALA A 168 17.68 12.24 -25.50
C ALA A 168 17.09 12.54 -26.89
N ALA A 169 15.89 12.04 -27.18
CA ALA A 169 15.22 12.26 -28.46
C ALA A 169 14.99 13.75 -28.76
N ASN A 170 14.58 14.53 -27.75
CA ASN A 170 14.39 15.97 -27.90
C ASN A 170 15.71 16.71 -28.14
N ALA A 171 16.80 16.28 -27.51
CA ALA A 171 18.12 16.87 -27.71
C ALA A 171 18.62 16.62 -29.15
N GLU A 172 18.46 15.40 -29.67
CA GLU A 172 18.81 15.06 -31.05
C GLU A 172 17.99 15.84 -32.08
N ALA A 173 16.67 15.97 -31.87
CA ALA A 173 15.80 16.75 -32.75
C ALA A 173 16.18 18.24 -32.77
N SER A 174 16.52 18.79 -31.60
CA SER A 174 16.96 20.19 -31.48
C SER A 174 18.28 20.42 -32.20
N ALA A 175 19.25 19.51 -32.09
CA ALA A 175 20.53 19.61 -32.78
C ALA A 175 20.37 19.66 -34.31
N LYS A 176 19.54 18.76 -34.88
CA LYS A 176 19.26 18.69 -36.32
C LYS A 176 18.48 19.89 -36.88
N GLY A 177 17.70 20.59 -36.04
CA GLY A 177 16.93 21.76 -36.46
C GLY A 177 17.74 23.07 -36.51
N THR A 178 18.99 23.04 -36.05
CA THR A 178 19.91 24.19 -36.04
C THR A 178 20.94 24.16 -37.18
N GLU A 179 20.92 23.13 -38.02
CA GLU A 179 21.71 23.02 -39.28
C GLU A 179 20.88 23.46 -40.49
#